data_AF-A3YIK4-F1
#
_entry.id   AF-A3YIK4-F1
#
_cell.length_a   1.000
_cell.length_b   1.000
_cell.length_c   1.000
_cell.angle_alpha   90.00
_cell.angle_beta   90.00
_cell.angle_gamma   90.00
#
_symmetry.space_group_name_H-M   'P 1'
#
loop_
_entity.id
_entity.type
_entity.pdbx_description
1 polymer ?
#
loop_
_entity_poly.entity_id
_entity_poly.type
_entity_poly.pdbx_seq_one_letter_code
_entity_poly.pdbx_strand_id
1 'polypeptide(L)'
;MDLADDASLVFSTESTVEGLTLNADGSYSFDASSYDSLEAGETQVITIPVTVTDDQNATDTTTLTITVTGTNDAPVAEAATGAVAEDASITGTISASDVDLADDASLVFSTESTVEGLTLNADGSYSFDASSYDSLEAGETQVITIPVTVTDDQNATDTTTL
;
A
#
# COMPACT_ATOMS: atom_id res chain seq x y z
N MET A 1 -15.29 -48.28 7.56
CA MET A 1 -16.76 -48.27 7.59
C MET A 1 -17.18 -47.36 6.46
N ASP A 2 -17.95 -47.90 5.53
CA ASP A 2 -18.42 -47.26 4.31
C ASP A 2 -19.44 -46.18 4.68
N LEU A 3 -19.22 -44.94 4.25
CA LEU A 3 -20.21 -43.87 4.44
C LEU A 3 -21.37 -44.18 3.50
N ALA A 4 -22.60 -44.21 3.99
CA ALA A 4 -23.78 -44.38 3.13
C ALA A 4 -23.81 -43.27 2.05
N ASP A 5 -24.39 -43.56 0.88
CA ASP A 5 -24.46 -42.65 -0.30
C ASP A 5 -25.12 -41.27 0.00
N ASP A 6 -25.70 -41.10 1.20
CA ASP A 6 -26.40 -39.90 1.67
C ASP A 6 -25.74 -39.24 2.90
N ALA A 7 -24.55 -39.70 3.33
CA ALA A 7 -23.87 -39.16 4.50
C ALA A 7 -23.39 -37.71 4.25
N SER A 8 -23.85 -36.77 5.08
CA SER A 8 -23.46 -35.36 5.01
C SER A 8 -22.42 -35.05 6.08
N LEU A 9 -21.36 -34.34 5.67
CA LEU A 9 -20.35 -33.80 6.58
C LEU A 9 -20.60 -32.31 6.80
N VAL A 10 -20.46 -31.87 8.04
CA VAL A 10 -20.52 -30.46 8.42
C VAL A 10 -19.14 -30.00 8.86
N PHE A 11 -18.65 -28.94 8.23
CA PHE A 11 -17.37 -28.32 8.52
C PHE A 11 -17.55 -27.07 9.38
N SER A 12 -16.71 -26.90 10.39
CA SER A 12 -16.71 -25.70 11.23
C SER A 12 -15.31 -25.38 11.73
N THR A 13 -15.11 -24.13 12.14
CA THR A 13 -13.91 -23.70 12.85
C THR A 13 -14.28 -22.67 13.90
N GLU A 14 -13.55 -22.66 15.01
CA GLU A 14 -13.64 -21.58 16.01
C GLU A 14 -12.64 -20.46 15.72
N SER A 15 -11.79 -20.62 14.69
CA SER A 15 -10.78 -19.64 14.33
C SER A 15 -11.43 -18.44 13.66
N THR A 16 -11.12 -17.25 14.17
CA THR A 16 -11.44 -15.98 13.49
C THR A 16 -10.22 -15.55 12.69
N VAL A 17 -10.29 -15.71 11.38
CA VAL A 17 -9.24 -15.29 10.43
C VAL A 17 -9.84 -14.22 9.53
N GLU A 18 -9.21 -13.05 9.45
CA GLU A 18 -9.65 -11.98 8.57
C GLU A 18 -9.63 -12.44 7.11
N GLY A 19 -10.70 -12.11 6.39
CA GLY A 19 -10.91 -12.54 5.01
C GLY A 19 -11.42 -13.97 4.83
N LEU A 20 -11.36 -14.83 5.84
CA LEU A 20 -11.81 -16.22 5.72
C LEU A 20 -13.32 -16.35 5.95
N THR A 21 -14.00 -17.02 5.02
CA THR A 21 -15.32 -17.60 5.23
C THR A 21 -15.23 -19.11 4.99
N LEU A 22 -15.58 -19.91 6.01
CA LEU A 22 -15.73 -21.36 5.88
C LEU A 22 -17.21 -21.72 6.00
N ASN A 23 -17.74 -22.39 4.98
CA ASN A 23 -19.12 -22.85 4.96
C ASN A 23 -19.24 -24.25 5.56
N ALA A 24 -20.45 -24.58 6.04
CA ALA A 24 -20.77 -25.87 6.61
C ALA A 24 -20.58 -27.04 5.62
N ASP A 25 -20.64 -26.79 4.31
CA ASP A 25 -20.40 -27.80 3.27
C ASP A 25 -18.90 -28.02 2.95
N GLY A 26 -18.01 -27.31 3.64
CA GLY A 26 -16.56 -27.39 3.48
C GLY A 26 -15.99 -26.49 2.38
N SER A 27 -16.83 -25.79 1.62
CA SER A 27 -16.35 -24.73 0.73
C SER A 27 -15.84 -23.54 1.56
N TYR A 28 -14.81 -22.86 1.06
CA TYR A 28 -14.29 -21.65 1.70
C TYR A 28 -13.90 -20.59 0.68
N SER A 29 -13.87 -19.33 1.13
CA SER A 29 -13.30 -18.19 0.42
C SER A 29 -12.34 -17.45 1.33
N PHE A 30 -11.31 -16.84 0.75
CA PHE A 30 -10.32 -16.05 1.46
C PHE A 30 -10.08 -14.75 0.70
N ASP A 31 -10.35 -13.62 1.36
CA ASP A 31 -10.04 -12.27 0.87
C ASP A 31 -8.74 -11.78 1.53
N ALA A 32 -7.70 -11.54 0.73
CA ALA A 32 -6.38 -11.17 1.22
C ALA A 32 -6.17 -9.65 1.33
N SER A 33 -7.20 -8.82 1.11
CA SER A 33 -7.07 -7.34 1.13
C SER A 33 -6.69 -6.73 2.48
N SER A 34 -6.70 -7.50 3.57
CA SER A 34 -6.22 -7.06 4.89
C SER A 34 -4.73 -7.35 5.10
N TYR A 35 -4.05 -7.90 4.10
CA TYR A 35 -2.66 -8.36 4.15
C TYR A 35 -1.75 -7.56 3.21
N ASP A 36 -2.21 -6.41 2.72
CA ASP A 36 -1.46 -5.50 1.83
C ASP A 36 -0.20 -4.93 2.50
N SER A 37 -0.02 -5.10 3.82
CA SER A 37 1.22 -4.70 4.51
C SER A 37 2.37 -5.72 4.41
N LEU A 38 2.16 -6.85 3.74
CA LEU A 38 3.22 -7.83 3.53
C LEU A 38 4.12 -7.35 2.39
N GLU A 39 5.41 -7.19 2.69
CA GLU A 39 6.42 -6.83 1.68
C GLU A 39 6.43 -7.85 0.52
N ALA A 40 6.90 -7.45 -0.67
CA ALA A 40 6.86 -8.35 -1.81
C ALA A 40 7.69 -9.63 -1.58
N GLY A 41 7.02 -10.77 -1.70
CA GLY A 41 7.63 -12.07 -1.42
C GLY A 41 7.72 -12.44 0.06
N GLU A 42 7.35 -11.55 0.99
CA GLU A 42 7.09 -11.93 2.37
C GLU A 42 5.92 -12.92 2.40
N THR A 43 6.01 -13.93 3.27
CA THR A 43 4.95 -14.95 3.37
C THR A 43 4.38 -15.02 4.77
N GLN A 44 3.05 -14.99 4.87
CA GLN A 44 2.34 -15.33 6.08
C GLN A 44 1.58 -16.65 5.92
N VAL A 45 1.88 -17.60 6.81
CA VAL A 45 1.21 -18.91 6.83
C VAL A 45 0.14 -18.91 7.92
N ILE A 46 -1.11 -19.08 7.51
CA ILE A 46 -2.28 -19.14 8.38
C ILE A 46 -2.73 -20.59 8.48
N THR A 47 -2.85 -21.09 9.71
CA THR A 47 -3.22 -22.48 9.99
C THR A 47 -4.53 -22.52 10.77
N ILE A 48 -5.56 -23.09 10.16
CA ILE A 48 -6.93 -23.10 10.69
C ILE A 48 -7.32 -24.54 11.06
N PRO A 49 -7.52 -24.88 12.35
CA PRO A 49 -8.14 -26.13 12.73
C PRO A 49 -9.61 -26.15 12.27
N VAL A 50 -10.00 -27.22 11.57
CA VAL A 50 -11.36 -27.43 11.08
C VAL A 50 -11.90 -28.71 11.70
N THR A 51 -13.06 -28.60 12.34
CA THR A 51 -13.83 -29.73 12.85
C THR A 51 -14.76 -30.22 11.76
N VAL A 52 -14.71 -31.52 11.48
CA VAL A 52 -15.62 -32.22 10.56
C VAL A 52 -16.55 -33.07 11.40
N THR A 53 -17.86 -32.89 11.24
CA THR A 53 -18.89 -33.63 11.99
C THR A 53 -19.73 -34.45 11.02
N ASP A 54 -19.93 -35.73 11.29
CA ASP A 54 -20.83 -36.58 10.51
C ASP A 54 -22.29 -36.45 10.96
N ASP A 55 -23.18 -37.16 10.26
CA ASP A 55 -24.62 -37.20 10.52
C ASP A 55 -24.99 -37.90 11.85
N GLN A 56 -24.04 -38.60 12.47
CA GLN A 56 -24.16 -39.28 13.75
C GLN A 56 -23.49 -38.49 14.90
N ASN A 57 -23.11 -37.23 14.64
CA ASN A 57 -22.41 -36.34 15.57
C ASN A 57 -21.02 -36.83 16.02
N ALA A 58 -20.41 -37.78 15.31
CA ALA A 58 -18.99 -38.07 15.47
C ALA A 58 -18.17 -36.95 14.84
N THR A 59 -17.07 -36.57 15.49
CA THR A 59 -16.20 -35.49 15.01
C THR A 59 -14.79 -35.99 14.75
N ASP A 60 -14.15 -35.37 13.76
CA ASP A 60 -12.72 -35.42 13.52
C ASP A 60 -12.19 -34.01 13.28
N THR A 61 -10.87 -33.85 13.29
CA THR A 61 -10.21 -32.56 13.02
C THR A 61 -9.24 -32.66 11.87
N THR A 62 -9.24 -31.64 11.02
CA THR A 62 -8.27 -31.44 9.96
C THR A 62 -7.73 -30.01 10.03
N THR A 63 -6.78 -29.68 9.17
CA THR A 63 -6.16 -28.36 9.13
C THR A 63 -6.28 -27.78 7.72
N LEU A 64 -6.85 -26.58 7.62
CA LEU A 64 -6.76 -25.74 6.44
C LEU A 64 -5.54 -24.84 6.58
N THR A 65 -4.61 -24.92 5.64
CA THR A 65 -3.43 -24.05 5.59
C THR A 65 -3.55 -23.10 4.42
N ILE A 66 -3.46 -21.80 4.69
CA ILE A 66 -3.44 -20.73 3.70
C ILE A 66 -2.07 -20.07 3.77
N THR A 67 -1.42 -19.87 2.62
CA THR A 67 -0.18 -19.10 2.52
C THR A 67 -0.48 -17.84 1.74
N VAL A 68 -0.33 -16.69 2.38
CA VAL A 68 -0.38 -15.38 1.75
C VAL A 68 1.05 -15.00 1.38
N THR A 69 1.25 -14.51 0.17
CA THR A 69 2.53 -13.96 -0.27
C THR A 69 2.29 -12.52 -0.66
N GLY A 70 3.01 -11.60 -0.02
CA GLY A 70 2.94 -10.18 -0.30
C GLY A 70 3.32 -9.86 -1.73
N THR A 71 2.71 -8.80 -2.24
CA THR A 71 3.06 -8.16 -3.52
C THR A 71 3.43 -6.74 -3.21
N ASN A 72 4.33 -6.15 -4.00
CA ASN A 72 4.65 -4.75 -3.82
C ASN A 72 3.44 -3.88 -4.16
N ASP A 73 3.00 -3.05 -3.22
CA ASP A 73 2.07 -1.95 -3.51
C ASP A 73 2.86 -0.73 -3.99
N ALA A 74 2.20 0.17 -4.73
CA ALA A 74 2.85 1.41 -5.16
C ALA A 74 2.68 2.47 -4.06
N PRO A 75 3.64 3.41 -3.92
CA PRO A 75 3.47 4.51 -2.99
C PRO A 75 2.26 5.36 -3.39
N VAL A 76 1.76 6.15 -2.45
CA VAL A 76 0.69 7.13 -2.66
C VAL A 76 1.23 8.50 -2.27
N ALA A 77 1.33 9.40 -3.23
CA ALA A 77 1.86 10.75 -3.04
C ALA A 77 0.76 11.82 -3.11
N GLU A 78 0.85 12.82 -2.23
CA GLU A 78 -0.05 13.98 -2.24
C GLU A 78 0.56 15.13 -3.04
N ALA A 79 -0.29 15.96 -3.66
CA ALA A 79 0.17 17.18 -4.31
C ALA A 79 0.66 18.19 -3.26
N ALA A 80 1.85 18.74 -3.49
CA ALA A 80 2.36 19.85 -2.71
C ALA A 80 2.05 21.16 -3.44
N THR A 81 1.89 22.25 -2.69
CA THR A 81 1.78 23.59 -3.27
C THR A 81 2.54 24.59 -2.42
N GLY A 82 3.15 25.58 -3.06
CA GLY A 82 3.83 26.69 -2.40
C GLY A 82 3.51 28.00 -3.11
N ALA A 83 3.60 29.10 -2.37
CA ALA A 83 3.51 30.44 -2.93
C ALA A 83 4.59 31.32 -2.31
N VAL A 84 5.31 32.05 -3.16
CA VAL A 84 6.37 32.96 -2.75
C VAL A 84 6.32 34.20 -3.64
N ALA A 85 6.71 35.34 -3.10
CA ALA A 85 6.89 36.55 -3.90
C ALA A 85 8.21 36.48 -4.68
N GLU A 86 8.36 37.32 -5.70
CA GLU A 86 9.67 37.59 -6.32
C GLU A 86 10.71 37.95 -5.26
N ASP A 87 11.98 37.64 -5.54
CA ASP A 87 13.12 37.91 -4.65
C ASP A 87 13.03 37.27 -3.26
N ALA A 88 12.19 36.26 -3.08
CA ALA A 88 12.05 35.50 -1.85
C ALA A 88 12.16 34.00 -2.08
N SER A 89 12.35 33.25 -0.99
CA SER A 89 12.48 31.80 -1.00
C SER A 89 11.41 31.11 -0.16
N ILE A 90 10.99 29.92 -0.58
CA ILE A 90 10.13 29.02 0.20
C ILE A 90 10.77 27.65 0.35
N THR A 91 10.43 26.93 1.42
CA THR A 91 10.78 25.52 1.62
C THR A 91 9.53 24.73 1.97
N GLY A 92 9.53 23.44 1.68
CA GLY A 92 8.42 22.55 2.00
C GLY A 92 8.81 21.08 1.84
N THR A 93 7.82 20.20 1.97
CA THR A 93 7.95 18.75 1.79
C THR A 93 6.76 18.21 1.02
N ILE A 94 6.99 17.18 0.21
CA ILE A 94 5.93 16.41 -0.44
C ILE A 94 5.58 15.24 0.48
N SER A 95 4.30 15.09 0.82
CA SER A 95 3.83 13.96 1.63
C SER A 95 3.61 12.74 0.73
N ALA A 96 4.09 11.58 1.16
CA ALA A 96 3.76 10.30 0.56
C ALA A 96 3.79 9.20 1.61
N SER A 97 3.11 8.10 1.33
CA SER A 97 3.07 6.89 2.16
C SER A 97 3.03 5.66 1.30
N ASP A 98 3.42 4.54 1.85
CA ASP A 98 3.40 3.25 1.19
C ASP A 98 3.08 2.19 2.25
N VAL A 99 2.21 1.24 1.92
CA VAL A 99 1.54 0.35 2.91
C VAL A 99 2.41 -0.83 3.30
N ASP A 100 3.32 -1.25 2.42
CA ASP A 100 4.27 -2.35 2.60
C ASP A 100 5.73 -1.89 2.56
N LEU A 101 5.98 -0.58 2.73
CA LEU A 101 7.33 -0.04 2.90
C LEU A 101 8.01 -0.65 4.13
N ALA A 102 9.19 -1.25 3.92
CA ALA A 102 9.99 -1.82 4.99
C ALA A 102 10.38 -0.76 6.04
N ASP A 103 10.47 -1.17 7.32
CA ASP A 103 10.75 -0.28 8.46
C ASP A 103 12.08 0.50 8.33
N ASP A 104 13.07 -0.04 7.60
CA ASP A 104 14.37 0.60 7.36
C ASP A 104 14.54 1.18 5.94
N ALA A 105 13.47 1.17 5.15
CA ALA A 105 13.40 1.77 3.84
C ALA A 105 12.93 3.23 3.88
N SER A 106 12.98 3.91 2.74
CA SER A 106 12.49 5.29 2.58
C SER A 106 12.04 5.50 1.15
N LEU A 107 10.94 6.26 0.99
CA LEU A 107 10.52 6.73 -0.32
C LEU A 107 11.52 7.73 -0.89
N VAL A 108 11.76 7.64 -2.20
CA VAL A 108 12.67 8.50 -2.94
C VAL A 108 11.90 9.41 -3.90
N PHE A 109 12.14 10.71 -3.81
CA PHE A 109 11.50 11.72 -4.64
C PHE A 109 12.45 12.20 -5.73
N SER A 110 11.93 12.34 -6.95
CA SER A 110 12.71 12.81 -8.09
C SER A 110 11.86 13.62 -9.08
N THR A 111 12.52 14.47 -9.86
CA THR A 111 11.92 15.16 -10.99
C THR A 111 12.92 15.28 -12.13
N GLU A 112 12.45 15.09 -13.35
CA GLU A 112 13.21 15.40 -14.57
C GLU A 112 13.07 16.88 -14.97
N SER A 113 12.24 17.65 -14.23
CA SER A 113 11.99 19.05 -14.55
C SER A 113 13.14 19.92 -14.08
N THR A 114 13.70 20.70 -15.00
CA THR A 114 14.68 21.74 -14.67
C THR A 114 13.97 23.07 -14.48
N VAL A 115 13.64 23.40 -13.24
CA VAL A 115 13.06 24.70 -12.86
C VAL A 115 14.14 25.54 -12.18
N GLU A 116 14.38 26.74 -12.69
CA GLU A 116 15.34 27.66 -12.10
C GLU A 116 14.92 28.04 -10.68
N GLY A 117 15.86 27.98 -9.73
CA GLY A 117 15.61 28.24 -8.32
C GLY A 117 15.07 27.04 -7.53
N LEU A 118 14.64 25.96 -8.19
CA LEU A 118 14.14 24.75 -7.52
C LEU A 118 15.29 23.82 -7.11
N THR A 119 15.24 23.35 -5.88
CA THR A 119 15.97 22.16 -5.42
C THR A 119 14.95 21.20 -4.83
N LEU A 120 14.89 19.97 -5.36
CA LEU A 120 14.15 18.85 -4.78
C LEU A 120 15.16 17.83 -4.27
N ASN A 121 15.07 17.48 -2.99
CA ASN A 121 15.88 16.44 -2.39
C ASN A 121 15.17 15.09 -2.47
N ALA A 122 15.96 14.01 -2.41
CA ALA A 122 15.45 12.64 -2.47
C ALA A 122 14.51 12.27 -1.32
N ASP A 123 14.54 13.01 -0.20
CA ASP A 123 13.64 12.82 0.95
C ASP A 123 12.30 13.57 0.80
N GLY A 124 12.06 14.18 -0.36
CA GLY A 124 10.82 14.93 -0.65
C GLY A 124 10.83 16.36 -0.12
N SER A 125 11.87 16.78 0.60
CA SER A 125 12.05 18.19 0.94
C SER A 125 12.46 19.00 -0.28
N TYR A 126 11.94 20.22 -0.39
CA TYR A 126 12.29 21.13 -1.48
C TYR A 126 12.53 22.56 -0.99
N SER A 127 13.27 23.30 -1.79
CA SER A 127 13.40 24.76 -1.70
C SER A 127 13.19 25.38 -3.07
N PHE A 128 12.56 26.55 -3.10
CA PHE A 128 12.40 27.34 -4.32
C PHE A 128 12.82 28.79 -4.05
N ASP A 129 13.80 29.26 -4.81
CA ASP A 129 14.30 30.64 -4.82
C ASP A 129 13.73 31.39 -6.03
N ALA A 130 12.91 32.42 -5.78
CA ALA A 130 12.23 33.18 -6.80
C ALA A 130 13.02 34.42 -7.27
N SER A 131 14.31 34.58 -6.92
CA SER A 131 15.13 35.72 -7.36
C SER A 131 15.33 35.84 -8.87
N SER A 132 15.08 34.79 -9.65
CA SER A 132 15.13 34.84 -11.13
C SER A 132 13.80 35.22 -11.79
N TYR A 133 12.77 35.57 -11.00
CA TYR A 133 11.40 35.82 -11.48
C TYR A 133 10.96 37.27 -11.32
N ASP A 134 11.89 38.22 -11.51
CA ASP A 134 11.75 39.68 -11.32
C ASP A 134 10.91 40.41 -12.40
N SER A 135 10.29 39.65 -13.30
CA SER A 135 9.56 40.18 -14.46
C SER A 135 8.06 40.32 -14.25
N LEU A 136 7.53 39.97 -13.07
CA LEU A 136 6.10 39.96 -12.81
C LEU A 136 5.57 41.36 -12.48
N GLU A 137 4.44 41.74 -13.06
CA GLU A 137 3.76 42.98 -12.66
C GLU A 137 3.16 42.84 -11.25
N ALA A 138 2.93 43.97 -10.57
CA ALA A 138 2.35 43.96 -9.22
C ALA A 138 0.97 43.27 -9.20
N GLY A 139 0.89 42.13 -8.49
CA GLY A 139 -0.32 41.31 -8.41
C GLY A 139 -0.48 40.27 -9.51
N GLU A 140 0.47 40.19 -10.44
CA GLU A 140 0.57 39.08 -11.39
C GLU A 140 1.05 37.81 -10.68
N THR A 141 0.55 36.66 -11.11
CA THR A 141 0.98 35.36 -10.61
C THR A 141 1.43 34.48 -11.75
N GLN A 142 2.57 33.83 -11.56
CA GLN A 142 3.04 32.74 -12.41
C GLN A 142 2.86 31.42 -11.67
N VAL A 143 2.20 30.46 -12.30
CA VAL A 143 2.08 29.10 -11.79
C VAL A 143 3.09 28.23 -12.52
N ILE A 144 3.93 27.55 -11.74
CA ILE A 144 4.87 26.53 -12.22
C ILE A 144 4.37 25.20 -11.65
N THR A 145 4.25 24.19 -12.49
CA THR A 145 3.83 22.85 -12.07
C THR A 145 4.96 21.88 -12.36
N ILE A 146 5.47 21.24 -11.31
CA ILE A 146 6.60 20.33 -11.37
C ILE A 146 6.09 18.89 -11.20
N PRO A 147 6.12 18.04 -12.23
CA PRO A 147 5.87 16.62 -12.05
C PRO A 147 6.96 16.01 -11.17
N VAL A 148 6.55 15.28 -10.13
CA VAL A 148 7.43 14.56 -9.20
C VAL A 148 7.08 13.08 -9.24
N THR A 149 8.11 12.24 -9.30
CA THR A 149 7.98 10.79 -9.15
C THR A 149 8.42 10.41 -7.75
N VAL A 150 7.61 9.61 -7.07
CA VAL A 150 7.91 8.98 -5.79
C VAL A 150 8.15 7.50 -6.06
N THR A 151 9.23 6.95 -5.52
CA THR A 151 9.64 5.56 -5.75
C THR A 151 9.87 4.88 -4.40
N ASP A 152 9.36 3.67 -4.23
CA ASP A 152 9.61 2.84 -3.05
C ASP A 152 10.97 2.11 -3.13
N ASP A 153 11.24 1.23 -2.17
CA ASP A 153 12.45 0.41 -2.10
C ASP A 153 12.46 -0.79 -3.08
N GLN A 154 11.33 -1.10 -3.69
CA GLN A 154 11.14 -2.18 -4.64
C GLN A 154 10.93 -1.69 -6.09
N ASN A 155 11.08 -0.39 -6.31
CA ASN A 155 10.97 0.33 -7.59
C ASN A 155 9.55 0.49 -8.14
N ALA A 156 8.48 0.29 -7.36
CA ALA A 156 7.19 0.82 -7.79
C ALA A 156 7.12 2.32 -7.57
N THR A 157 6.24 2.97 -8.31
CA THR A 157 6.24 4.42 -8.43
C THR A 157 4.84 5.00 -8.45
N ASP A 158 4.71 6.19 -7.90
CA ASP A 158 3.57 7.08 -8.12
C ASP A 158 4.07 8.46 -8.58
N THR A 159 3.16 9.25 -9.16
CA THR A 159 3.47 10.59 -9.66
C THR A 159 2.53 11.62 -9.05
N THR A 160 3.10 12.73 -8.62
CA THR A 160 2.37 13.89 -8.07
C THR A 160 2.88 15.19 -8.68
N THR A 161 2.36 16.32 -8.22
CA THR A 161 2.82 17.65 -8.60
C THR A 161 3.23 18.48 -7.39
N LEU A 162 4.28 19.27 -7.58
CA LEU A 162 4.61 20.44 -6.76
C LEU A 162 4.27 21.74 -7.51
#